data_AF-A0A8F2VZV2-F1
#
_entry.id   AF-A0A8F2VZV2-F1
#
_cell.length_a   1.000
_cell.length_b   1.000
_cell.length_c   1.000
_cell.angle_alpha   90.00
_cell.angle_beta   90.00
_cell.angle_gamma   90.00
#
_symmetry.space_group_name_H-M   'P 1'
#
loop_
_entity.id
_entity.type
_entity.pdbx_description
1 polymer ?
#
loop_
_entity_poly.entity_id
_entity_poly.type
_entity_poly.pdbx_seq_one_letter_code
_entity_poly.pdbx_strand_id
1 'polypeptide(L)'
;MSRQEEAFVERKDNPESSSLPSSVVSQDVEVTDFRGPGEDETQNNLERTPSMLQRVQTRLSFFNERLSKHRKSLALRFLTVYLIMSFFILGIFSIYWGTGYKRNTRYDRLKMLVVIEDAQVVNGTEPVIGNTLKHILEEPSSHELGNWLIQNLTEFEDAARSHGNSIYDEVARQVHHQEYWAGIYVPANASNDLKNAIVAGDTSYNVSQESVKVYYETGRDMMAMNSYVTPNIQKISARFAANTNGVVNGLLAGMDASSIFSNIDSREVATTPLQFYMYDARPWNDPTLFAPSQVGLIYMIIVTFFGFNFFLEIHQSVASFGLKTIHLILYRVLSSIFTFFIVSLVYSLVTLAFQVDFTVAFGHSGFLVYWMTNFLTMWAVGAMNETMAMWCIMYYPPLLGFWMLFWVIVNISSTFTPIALLPKFYRYGYALPIHASYEITKVIFFDTYKGAMGRNFGILVAWDAFGTIALLLTSKKFGQKMGAKAKASKEKIKQEVREEYEKKNIDHSVSESPRERAEQ
;
A
#
# COMPACT_ATOMS: atom_id res chain seq x y z
N MET A 1 26.40 -41.39 -20.10
CA MET A 1 27.86 -41.20 -20.20
C MET A 1 28.26 -40.30 -19.05
N SER A 2 28.56 -40.90 -17.89
CA SER A 2 29.89 -41.30 -17.40
C SER A 2 30.55 -40.17 -16.60
N ARG A 3 30.65 -40.43 -15.29
CA ARG A 3 31.34 -39.70 -14.21
C ARG A 3 32.75 -39.25 -14.58
N GLN A 4 33.19 -38.16 -13.97
CA GLN A 4 34.39 -38.19 -13.14
C GLN A 4 34.31 -37.14 -12.02
N GLU A 5 34.39 -37.64 -10.79
CA GLU A 5 34.75 -36.92 -9.57
C GLU A 5 36.25 -36.66 -9.58
N GLU A 6 36.69 -35.51 -9.08
CA GLU A 6 37.86 -35.42 -8.20
C GLU A 6 37.78 -34.16 -7.33
N ALA A 7 38.19 -34.33 -6.08
CA ALA A 7 37.86 -33.48 -4.94
C ALA A 7 39.01 -32.57 -4.51
N PHE A 8 38.63 -31.62 -3.64
CA PHE A 8 39.30 -31.18 -2.40
C PHE A 8 39.86 -29.75 -2.37
N VAL A 9 39.33 -28.97 -1.42
CA VAL A 9 40.01 -28.21 -0.34
C VAL A 9 39.13 -27.01 0.05
N GLU A 10 38.65 -27.10 1.29
CA GLU A 10 37.88 -26.15 2.06
C GLU A 10 38.72 -24.91 2.47
N ARG A 11 38.18 -23.69 2.28
CA ARG A 11 38.54 -22.50 3.09
C ARG A 11 37.39 -21.51 3.16
N LYS A 12 37.09 -21.13 4.41
CA LYS A 12 36.14 -20.10 4.85
C LYS A 12 36.52 -18.71 4.31
N ASP A 13 35.53 -17.88 3.94
CA ASP A 13 35.18 -16.64 4.66
C ASP A 13 34.20 -15.74 3.86
N ASN A 14 33.16 -15.29 4.58
CA ASN A 14 32.25 -14.13 4.43
C ASN A 14 31.61 -13.70 3.08
N PRO A 15 30.28 -13.51 3.05
CA PRO A 15 29.62 -12.55 2.17
C PRO A 15 29.50 -11.15 2.81
N GLU A 16 29.87 -10.14 2.05
CA GLU A 16 29.66 -8.72 2.34
C GLU A 16 28.17 -8.37 2.47
N SER A 17 27.87 -7.56 3.47
CA SER A 17 26.53 -7.01 3.76
C SER A 17 26.45 -5.58 3.27
N SER A 18 25.44 -5.29 2.43
CA SER A 18 25.12 -3.93 1.98
C SER A 18 24.16 -3.25 2.97
N SER A 19 24.71 -2.23 3.62
CA SER A 19 24.13 -1.06 4.28
C SER A 19 22.61 -0.79 4.18
N LEU A 20 21.98 -0.72 5.36
CA LEU A 20 20.76 0.08 5.64
C LEU A 20 21.08 1.00 6.85
N PRO A 21 20.71 2.30 6.83
CA PRO A 21 21.01 3.21 7.92
C PRO A 21 19.93 3.15 9.01
N SER A 22 20.26 2.58 10.16
CA SER A 22 19.48 2.72 11.39
C SER A 22 20.07 3.84 12.25
N SER A 23 19.58 5.07 12.09
CA SER A 23 19.89 6.16 13.03
C SER A 23 18.93 6.09 14.21
N VAL A 24 19.27 5.27 15.20
CA VAL A 24 18.85 5.49 16.58
C VAL A 24 20.08 5.96 17.32
N VAL A 25 20.12 7.26 17.63
CA VAL A 25 21.10 7.84 18.54
C VAL A 25 20.80 7.29 19.93
N SER A 26 21.49 6.23 20.31
CA SER A 26 21.73 5.89 21.70
C SER A 26 23.12 6.40 22.06
N GLN A 27 23.17 7.50 22.82
CA GLN A 27 24.40 7.97 23.46
C GLN A 27 24.97 6.87 24.37
N ASP A 28 26.11 6.35 23.93
CA ASP A 28 27.31 5.95 24.67
C ASP A 28 27.17 5.10 25.94
N VAL A 29 27.57 3.83 25.81
CA VAL A 29 28.53 3.22 26.74
C VAL A 29 29.52 2.39 25.92
N GLU A 30 30.62 3.03 25.51
CA GLU A 30 31.78 2.35 24.98
C GLU A 30 32.48 1.61 26.13
N VAL A 31 32.59 0.28 26.00
CA VAL A 31 33.42 -0.54 26.88
C VAL A 31 34.82 -0.55 26.28
N THR A 32 35.71 0.27 26.82
CA THR A 32 37.15 0.18 26.53
C THR A 32 37.92 -0.15 27.80
N ASP A 33 38.29 -1.43 27.92
CA ASP A 33 39.39 -1.87 28.78
C ASP A 33 40.70 -1.40 28.12
N PHE A 34 41.39 -0.42 28.70
CA PHE A 34 42.74 -0.03 28.27
C PHE A 34 43.67 -0.01 29.48
N ARG A 35 44.62 -0.94 29.51
CA ARG A 35 45.75 -0.98 30.44
C ARG A 35 46.94 -0.26 29.81
N GLY A 36 47.54 0.67 30.53
CA GLY A 36 48.87 1.23 30.28
C GLY A 36 49.70 1.27 31.57
N PRO A 37 51.02 1.01 31.55
CA PRO A 37 51.87 0.92 32.74
C PRO A 37 52.62 2.24 33.04
N GLY A 38 53.03 2.44 34.30
CA GLY A 38 54.17 3.30 34.67
C GLY A 38 53.88 4.46 35.64
N GLU A 39 54.15 4.18 36.92
CA GLU A 39 54.94 4.95 37.93
C GLU A 39 54.68 6.43 38.30
N ASP A 40 54.84 6.63 39.63
CA ASP A 40 55.21 7.81 40.43
C ASP A 40 54.17 8.74 41.14
N GLU A 41 54.03 8.44 42.45
CA GLU A 41 54.13 9.33 43.63
C GLU A 41 53.39 10.68 43.69
N THR A 42 52.38 10.82 44.56
CA THR A 42 52.47 11.40 45.93
C THR A 42 51.09 11.74 46.56
N GLN A 43 50.92 11.24 47.81
CA GLN A 43 50.22 11.83 48.96
C GLN A 43 48.69 12.07 48.97
N ASN A 44 47.99 11.07 49.53
CA ASN A 44 47.15 11.13 50.75
C ASN A 44 46.10 12.26 50.91
N ASN A 45 44.87 11.95 50.52
CA ASN A 45 43.70 12.12 51.39
C ASN A 45 42.79 10.89 51.25
N LEU A 46 42.77 10.07 52.30
CA LEU A 46 42.03 8.80 52.38
C LEU A 46 40.54 9.05 52.62
N GLU A 47 39.79 9.37 51.57
CA GLU A 47 38.39 8.94 51.52
C GLU A 47 38.41 7.44 51.17
N ARG A 48 37.84 6.61 52.07
CA ARG A 48 37.67 5.17 51.85
C ARG A 48 36.87 4.93 50.57
N THR A 49 37.57 4.77 49.47
CA THR A 49 37.03 4.17 48.26
C THR A 49 36.71 2.71 48.62
N PRO A 50 35.47 2.22 48.45
CA PRO A 50 35.17 0.83 48.75
C PRO A 50 36.11 -0.05 47.94
N SER A 51 36.80 -0.98 48.62
CA SER A 51 37.84 -1.80 48.00
C SER A 51 37.31 -2.47 46.73
N MET A 52 38.14 -2.60 45.70
CA MET A 52 37.77 -3.30 44.47
C MET A 52 37.17 -4.70 44.74
N LEU A 53 37.60 -5.36 45.82
CA LEU A 53 37.01 -6.63 46.30
C LEU A 53 35.53 -6.50 46.70
N GLN A 54 35.13 -5.43 47.38
CA GLN A 54 33.73 -5.19 47.75
C GLN A 54 32.85 -4.93 46.51
N ARG A 55 33.42 -4.30 45.48
CA ARG A 55 32.75 -4.04 44.17
C ARG A 55 32.61 -5.32 43.33
N VAL A 56 33.57 -6.25 43.43
CA VAL A 56 33.50 -7.58 42.78
C VAL A 56 32.50 -8.49 43.50
N GLN A 57 32.37 -8.40 44.82
CA GLN A 57 31.43 -9.21 45.61
C GLN A 57 29.95 -8.80 45.45
N THR A 58 29.67 -7.62 44.91
CA THR A 58 28.31 -7.13 44.64
C THR A 58 27.70 -7.57 43.31
N ARG A 59 28.44 -8.27 42.44
CA ARG A 59 27.88 -8.81 41.19
C ARG A 59 27.24 -10.18 41.44
N LEU A 60 25.98 -10.16 41.88
CA LEU A 60 25.16 -11.36 42.05
C LEU A 60 24.90 -12.01 40.67
N SER A 61 25.11 -13.33 40.55
CA SER A 61 24.67 -14.11 39.39
C SER A 61 23.15 -13.99 39.20
N PHE A 62 22.68 -13.92 37.95
CA PHE A 62 21.25 -13.81 37.62
C PHE A 62 20.40 -14.91 38.29
N PHE A 63 20.96 -16.10 38.48
CA PHE A 63 20.30 -17.26 39.09
C PHE A 63 20.37 -17.29 40.62
N ASN A 64 21.01 -16.31 41.27
CA ASN A 64 21.11 -16.24 42.73
C ASN A 64 19.70 -16.21 43.37
N GLU A 65 19.49 -16.97 44.43
CA GLU A 65 18.19 -17.14 45.10
C GLU A 65 17.59 -15.81 45.61
N ARG A 66 18.45 -14.85 45.99
CA ARG A 66 18.04 -13.50 46.40
C ARG A 66 17.34 -12.71 45.28
N LEU A 67 17.58 -13.07 44.02
CA LEU A 67 16.96 -12.45 42.84
C LEU A 67 15.70 -13.19 42.37
N SER A 68 15.26 -14.27 43.04
CA SER A 68 14.10 -15.08 42.62
C SER A 68 12.81 -14.26 42.45
N LYS A 69 12.51 -13.34 43.37
CA LYS A 69 11.37 -12.41 43.27
C LYS A 69 11.50 -11.46 42.08
N HIS A 70 12.70 -10.92 41.86
CA HIS A 70 13.01 -10.06 40.72
C HIS A 70 12.90 -10.80 39.39
N ARG A 71 13.39 -12.06 39.31
CA ARG A 71 13.23 -12.93 38.13
C ARG A 71 11.76 -13.22 37.81
N LYS A 72 10.94 -13.54 38.82
CA LYS A 72 9.49 -13.75 38.61
C LYS A 72 8.80 -12.48 38.10
N SER A 73 9.09 -11.33 38.71
CA SER A 73 8.56 -10.04 38.25
C SER A 73 9.01 -9.71 36.82
N LEU A 74 10.29 -9.95 36.50
CA LEU A 74 10.85 -9.75 35.17
C LEU A 74 10.19 -10.67 34.14
N ALA A 75 10.06 -11.96 34.44
CA ALA A 75 9.39 -12.93 33.56
C ALA A 75 7.94 -12.55 33.28
N LEU A 76 7.20 -12.09 34.30
CA LEU A 76 5.82 -11.65 34.14
C LEU A 76 5.72 -10.37 33.30
N ARG A 77 6.68 -9.45 33.42
CA ARG A 77 6.79 -8.27 32.55
C ARG A 77 7.09 -8.66 31.10
N PHE A 78 8.05 -9.55 30.86
CA PHE A 78 8.34 -10.07 29.51
C PHE A 78 7.12 -10.76 28.90
N LEU A 79 6.45 -11.62 29.66
CA LEU A 79 5.23 -12.29 29.22
C LEU A 79 4.15 -11.27 28.85
N THR A 80 3.94 -10.25 29.69
CA THR A 80 2.96 -9.19 29.41
C THR A 80 3.30 -8.45 28.11
N VAL A 81 4.57 -8.10 27.90
CA VAL A 81 5.02 -7.45 26.66
C VAL A 81 4.80 -8.37 25.46
N TYR A 82 5.17 -9.65 25.55
CA TYR A 82 4.96 -10.61 24.46
C TYR A 82 3.47 -10.77 24.14
N LEU A 83 2.60 -10.86 25.14
CA LEU A 83 1.15 -10.96 24.92
C LEU A 83 0.60 -9.71 24.23
N ILE A 84 1.01 -8.51 24.66
CA ILE A 84 0.62 -7.25 24.03
C ILE A 84 1.12 -7.20 22.58
N MET A 85 2.39 -7.51 22.33
CA MET A 85 2.96 -7.52 20.97
C MET A 85 2.24 -8.55 20.09
N SER A 86 2.00 -9.76 20.59
CA SER A 86 1.34 -10.83 19.84
C SER A 86 -0.09 -10.44 19.46
N PHE A 87 -0.82 -9.82 20.38
CA PHE A 87 -2.17 -9.31 20.12
C PHE A 87 -2.17 -8.28 18.98
N PHE A 88 -1.27 -7.29 19.02
CA PHE A 88 -1.20 -6.28 17.96
C PHE A 88 -0.71 -6.84 16.63
N ILE A 89 0.31 -7.72 16.62
CA ILE A 89 0.82 -8.34 15.40
C ILE A 89 -0.30 -9.15 14.72
N LEU A 90 -0.97 -10.03 15.47
CA LEU A 90 -2.05 -10.84 14.92
C LEU A 90 -3.22 -9.96 14.44
N GLY A 91 -3.63 -8.97 15.22
CA GLY A 91 -4.74 -8.08 14.86
C GLY A 91 -4.44 -7.24 13.61
N ILE A 92 -3.29 -6.56 13.58
CA ILE A 92 -2.92 -5.64 12.50
C ILE A 92 -2.60 -6.42 11.23
N PHE A 93 -1.82 -7.51 11.30
CA PHE A 93 -1.44 -8.25 10.10
C PHE A 93 -2.65 -8.97 9.49
N SER A 94 -3.60 -9.44 10.30
CA SER A 94 -4.83 -10.03 9.79
C SER A 94 -5.60 -9.11 8.83
N ILE A 95 -5.43 -7.78 8.94
CA ILE A 95 -6.04 -6.82 8.01
C ILE A 95 -5.53 -7.05 6.58
N TYR A 96 -4.21 -7.05 6.38
CA TYR A 96 -3.62 -7.23 5.06
C TYR A 96 -3.90 -8.63 4.50
N TRP A 97 -3.61 -9.68 5.28
CA TRP A 97 -3.84 -11.06 4.83
C TRP A 97 -5.33 -11.33 4.55
N GLY A 98 -6.22 -10.75 5.34
CA GLY A 98 -7.66 -10.91 5.19
C GLY A 98 -8.21 -10.33 3.89
N THR A 99 -7.59 -9.28 3.32
CA THR A 99 -8.00 -8.74 2.01
C THR A 99 -7.76 -9.73 0.87
N GLY A 100 -6.63 -10.44 0.89
CA GLY A 100 -6.22 -11.38 -0.15
C GLY A 100 -6.73 -12.82 0.05
N TYR A 101 -7.18 -13.18 1.26
CA TYR A 101 -7.56 -14.55 1.58
C TYR A 101 -8.69 -15.08 0.68
N LYS A 102 -8.46 -16.20 -0.02
CA LYS A 102 -9.39 -16.79 -1.00
C LYS A 102 -9.85 -15.83 -2.11
N ARG A 103 -9.01 -14.89 -2.53
CA ARG A 103 -9.36 -13.93 -3.60
C ARG A 103 -9.81 -14.60 -4.91
N ASN A 104 -9.18 -15.70 -5.28
CA ASN A 104 -9.49 -16.43 -6.52
C ASN A 104 -10.93 -16.96 -6.57
N THR A 105 -11.58 -17.19 -5.42
CA THR A 105 -12.97 -17.67 -5.37
C THR A 105 -13.99 -16.53 -5.49
N ARG A 106 -13.54 -15.31 -5.84
CA ARG A 106 -14.38 -14.10 -5.88
C ARG A 106 -14.32 -13.38 -7.23
N TYR A 107 -13.73 -14.00 -8.25
CA TYR A 107 -13.64 -13.43 -9.60
C TYR A 107 -15.03 -13.27 -10.26
N ASP A 108 -16.03 -14.03 -9.81
CA ASP A 108 -17.47 -13.85 -10.07
C ASP A 108 -18.03 -12.47 -9.64
N ARG A 109 -17.22 -11.64 -8.96
CA ARG A 109 -17.59 -10.25 -8.61
C ARG A 109 -17.05 -9.23 -9.62
N LEU A 110 -16.18 -9.64 -10.53
CA LEU A 110 -15.67 -8.80 -11.61
C LEU A 110 -16.69 -8.79 -12.74
N LYS A 111 -17.48 -7.71 -12.82
CA LYS A 111 -18.45 -7.51 -13.90
C LYS A 111 -17.71 -7.30 -15.22
N MET A 112 -17.94 -8.19 -16.18
CA MET A 112 -17.47 -8.12 -17.55
C MET A 112 -18.66 -7.89 -18.46
N LEU A 113 -18.61 -6.87 -19.29
CA LEU A 113 -19.66 -6.56 -20.25
C LEU A 113 -19.53 -7.49 -21.45
N VAL A 114 -20.64 -8.05 -21.94
CA VAL A 114 -20.66 -8.86 -23.17
C VAL A 114 -21.80 -8.39 -24.04
N VAL A 115 -21.48 -7.95 -25.25
CA VAL A 115 -22.44 -7.48 -26.25
C VAL A 115 -22.22 -8.26 -27.54
N ILE A 116 -23.28 -8.89 -28.04
CA ILE A 116 -23.23 -9.77 -29.21
C ILE A 116 -24.23 -9.25 -30.24
N GLU A 117 -23.73 -8.60 -31.28
CA GLU A 117 -24.56 -8.16 -32.42
C GLU A 117 -24.76 -9.28 -33.46
N ASP A 118 -23.83 -10.24 -33.54
CA ASP A 118 -23.99 -11.48 -34.30
C ASP A 118 -25.02 -12.39 -33.62
N ALA A 119 -26.30 -12.03 -33.75
CA ALA A 119 -27.42 -12.70 -33.07
C ALA A 119 -28.56 -13.11 -34.01
N GLN A 120 -28.54 -12.66 -35.26
CA GLN A 120 -29.58 -12.92 -36.26
C GLN A 120 -29.00 -13.67 -37.45
N VAL A 121 -29.85 -14.40 -38.16
CA VAL A 121 -29.48 -15.07 -39.41
C VAL A 121 -29.37 -14.04 -40.52
N VAL A 122 -28.22 -13.98 -41.19
CA VAL A 122 -27.95 -13.03 -42.26
C VAL A 122 -27.49 -13.77 -43.51
N ASN A 123 -28.15 -13.52 -44.64
CA ASN A 123 -27.89 -14.20 -45.92
C ASN A 123 -27.89 -15.75 -45.82
N GLY A 124 -28.74 -16.30 -44.96
CA GLY A 124 -28.82 -17.76 -44.71
C GLY A 124 -27.66 -18.32 -43.89
N THR A 125 -26.85 -17.46 -43.27
CA THR A 125 -25.79 -17.84 -42.33
C THR A 125 -26.24 -17.60 -40.90
N GLU A 126 -26.23 -18.68 -40.11
CA GLU A 126 -26.50 -18.65 -38.67
C GLU A 126 -25.40 -17.87 -37.92
N PRO A 127 -25.72 -17.22 -36.79
CA PRO A 127 -24.76 -16.49 -35.96
C PRO A 127 -23.89 -17.44 -35.13
N VAL A 128 -23.06 -18.25 -35.80
CA VAL A 128 -22.25 -19.31 -35.17
C VAL A 128 -21.22 -18.74 -34.19
N ILE A 129 -20.57 -17.62 -34.51
CA ILE A 129 -19.59 -16.93 -33.65
C ILE A 129 -20.27 -16.46 -32.36
N GLY A 130 -21.36 -15.70 -32.47
CA GLY A 130 -22.12 -15.21 -31.31
C GLY A 130 -22.64 -16.33 -30.43
N ASN A 131 -23.24 -17.37 -31.03
CA ASN A 131 -23.76 -18.54 -30.31
C ASN A 131 -22.66 -19.34 -29.60
N THR A 132 -21.52 -19.53 -30.25
CA THR A 132 -20.37 -20.26 -29.66
C THR A 132 -19.81 -19.51 -28.46
N LEU A 133 -19.63 -18.19 -28.58
CA LEU A 133 -19.17 -17.36 -27.46
C LEU A 133 -20.17 -17.41 -26.31
N LYS A 134 -21.47 -17.26 -26.59
CA LYS A 134 -22.53 -17.34 -25.58
C LYS A 134 -22.48 -18.67 -24.81
N HIS A 135 -22.39 -19.80 -25.51
CA HIS A 135 -22.29 -21.12 -24.89
C HIS A 135 -21.07 -21.23 -23.96
N ILE A 136 -19.89 -20.78 -24.42
CA ILE A 136 -18.66 -20.82 -23.60
C ILE A 136 -18.81 -19.98 -22.33
N LEU A 137 -19.44 -18.80 -22.43
CA LEU A 137 -19.59 -17.90 -21.29
C LEU A 137 -20.62 -18.39 -20.26
N GLU A 138 -21.61 -19.17 -20.69
CA GLU A 138 -22.63 -19.80 -19.84
C GLU A 138 -22.11 -21.05 -19.10
N GLU A 139 -20.94 -21.58 -19.47
CA GLU A 139 -20.32 -22.71 -18.77
C GLU A 139 -19.94 -22.35 -17.32
N PRO A 140 -20.18 -23.24 -16.32
CA PRO A 140 -19.80 -23.00 -14.93
C PRO A 140 -18.31 -22.67 -14.73
N SER A 141 -17.44 -23.27 -15.54
CA SER A 141 -15.99 -23.06 -15.47
C SER A 141 -15.56 -21.67 -15.95
N SER A 142 -16.40 -20.98 -16.73
CA SER A 142 -16.18 -19.60 -17.18
C SER A 142 -16.58 -18.61 -16.07
N HIS A 143 -17.61 -18.91 -15.28
CA HIS A 143 -18.01 -18.08 -14.13
C HIS A 143 -16.94 -17.98 -13.03
N GLU A 144 -16.06 -18.97 -12.91
CA GLU A 144 -14.90 -18.91 -12.00
C GLU A 144 -13.85 -17.88 -12.44
N LEU A 145 -13.90 -17.43 -13.70
CA LEU A 145 -12.94 -16.50 -14.30
C LEU A 145 -13.44 -15.04 -14.32
N GLY A 146 -14.75 -14.83 -14.17
CA GLY A 146 -15.37 -13.52 -14.23
C GLY A 146 -16.90 -13.61 -14.22
N ASN A 147 -17.56 -12.48 -14.03
CA ASN A 147 -19.01 -12.37 -14.20
C ASN A 147 -19.33 -11.81 -15.58
N TRP A 148 -19.62 -12.70 -16.52
CA TRP A 148 -19.91 -12.39 -17.91
C TRP A 148 -21.38 -11.99 -18.06
N LEU A 149 -21.63 -10.69 -18.23
CA LEU A 149 -22.97 -10.12 -18.29
C LEU A 149 -23.36 -9.88 -19.75
N ILE A 150 -23.99 -10.89 -20.36
CA ILE A 150 -24.54 -10.82 -21.71
C ILE A 150 -25.74 -9.87 -21.71
N GLN A 151 -25.64 -8.76 -22.44
CA GLN A 151 -26.69 -7.75 -22.52
C GLN A 151 -27.79 -8.15 -23.50
N ASN A 152 -29.01 -7.67 -23.24
CA ASN A 152 -30.06 -7.68 -24.25
C ASN A 152 -29.74 -6.62 -25.30
N LEU A 153 -29.60 -7.03 -26.57
CA LEU A 153 -29.17 -6.15 -27.64
C LEU A 153 -30.14 -4.97 -27.86
N THR A 154 -31.46 -5.19 -27.83
CA THR A 154 -32.44 -4.11 -28.04
C THR A 154 -32.33 -3.03 -26.97
N GLU A 155 -32.21 -3.43 -25.70
CA GLU A 155 -32.07 -2.49 -24.58
C GLU A 155 -30.73 -1.75 -24.63
N PHE A 156 -29.66 -2.46 -25.01
CA PHE A 156 -28.32 -1.87 -25.13
C PHE A 156 -28.25 -0.88 -26.30
N GLU A 157 -28.91 -1.17 -27.42
CA GLU A 157 -29.03 -0.26 -28.56
C GLU A 157 -29.80 1.02 -28.20
N ASP A 158 -30.90 0.90 -27.46
CA ASP A 158 -31.65 2.06 -26.99
C ASP A 158 -30.79 2.93 -26.07
N ALA A 159 -30.01 2.31 -25.18
CA ALA A 159 -29.04 3.01 -24.33
C ALA A 159 -27.93 3.70 -25.16
N ALA A 160 -27.34 3.01 -26.14
CA ALA A 160 -26.33 3.58 -27.04
C ALA A 160 -26.89 4.77 -27.83
N ARG A 161 -28.11 4.64 -28.39
CA ARG A 161 -28.82 5.71 -29.09
C ARG A 161 -29.11 6.92 -28.20
N SER A 162 -29.46 6.70 -26.93
CA SER A 162 -29.70 7.79 -25.98
C SER A 162 -28.45 8.65 -25.70
N HIS A 163 -27.26 8.05 -25.81
CA HIS A 163 -25.98 8.75 -25.67
C HIS A 163 -25.39 9.22 -27.01
N GLY A 164 -26.02 8.92 -28.14
CA GLY A 164 -25.51 9.23 -29.47
C GLY A 164 -24.27 8.42 -29.87
N ASN A 165 -24.09 7.22 -29.29
CA ASN A 165 -22.94 6.35 -29.52
C ASN A 165 -23.27 5.21 -30.49
N SER A 166 -22.25 4.69 -31.19
CA SER A 166 -22.36 3.34 -31.74
C SER A 166 -22.38 2.32 -30.60
N ILE A 167 -22.79 1.07 -30.89
CA ILE A 167 -22.82 0.00 -29.87
C ILE A 167 -21.40 -0.27 -29.33
N TYR A 168 -20.39 -0.30 -30.20
CA TYR A 168 -18.99 -0.43 -29.78
C TYR A 168 -18.52 0.77 -28.93
N ASP A 169 -18.87 2.00 -29.31
CA ASP A 169 -18.53 3.18 -28.52
C ASP A 169 -19.24 3.18 -27.16
N GLU A 170 -20.45 2.62 -27.07
CA GLU A 170 -21.16 2.46 -25.80
C GLU A 170 -20.50 1.39 -24.92
N VAL A 171 -19.98 0.29 -25.50
CA VAL A 171 -19.12 -0.67 -24.78
C VAL A 171 -17.88 0.03 -24.22
N ALA A 172 -17.17 0.78 -25.06
CA ALA A 172 -16.00 1.55 -24.66
C ALA A 172 -16.33 2.56 -23.55
N ARG A 173 -17.47 3.27 -23.69
CA ARG A 173 -17.96 4.24 -22.70
C ARG A 173 -18.21 3.58 -21.36
N GLN A 174 -18.96 2.48 -21.28
CA GLN A 174 -19.30 1.84 -20.02
C GLN A 174 -18.08 1.22 -19.31
N VAL A 175 -17.11 0.69 -20.08
CA VAL A 175 -15.83 0.24 -19.52
C VAL A 175 -15.01 1.42 -18.99
N HIS A 176 -14.91 2.51 -19.77
CA HIS A 176 -14.23 3.73 -19.35
C HIS A 176 -14.85 4.29 -18.07
N HIS A 177 -16.18 4.42 -17.99
CA HIS A 177 -16.94 4.88 -16.81
C HIS A 177 -16.86 3.94 -15.59
N GLN A 178 -16.05 2.90 -15.70
CA GLN A 178 -15.73 1.93 -14.65
C GLN A 178 -16.90 1.05 -14.20
N GLU A 179 -17.97 0.95 -14.99
CA GLU A 179 -19.13 0.11 -14.68
C GLU A 179 -18.80 -1.38 -14.83
N TYR A 180 -17.93 -1.69 -15.80
CA TYR A 180 -17.42 -3.03 -16.11
C TYR A 180 -15.89 -3.02 -16.21
N TRP A 181 -15.25 -4.14 -15.89
CA TRP A 181 -13.79 -4.29 -15.90
C TRP A 181 -13.20 -4.43 -17.31
N ALA A 182 -13.95 -5.04 -18.21
CA ALA A 182 -13.66 -5.17 -19.63
C ALA A 182 -14.99 -5.39 -20.38
N GLY A 183 -14.99 -5.12 -21.68
CA GLY A 183 -16.10 -5.37 -22.58
C GLY A 183 -15.70 -6.32 -23.70
N ILE A 184 -16.43 -7.41 -23.88
CA ILE A 184 -16.34 -8.30 -25.03
C ILE A 184 -17.45 -7.91 -26.01
N TYR A 185 -17.07 -7.64 -27.24
CA TYR A 185 -17.94 -7.16 -28.30
C TYR A 185 -17.80 -8.06 -29.53
N VAL A 186 -18.91 -8.62 -29.99
CA VAL A 186 -19.00 -9.35 -31.27
C VAL A 186 -19.72 -8.45 -32.27
N PRO A 187 -19.05 -8.02 -33.36
CA PRO A 187 -19.67 -7.16 -34.38
C PRO A 187 -20.88 -7.79 -35.06
N ALA A 188 -21.78 -6.95 -35.59
CA ALA A 188 -22.86 -7.44 -36.45
C ALA A 188 -22.29 -8.22 -37.64
N ASN A 189 -22.99 -9.30 -38.02
CA ASN A 189 -22.67 -10.13 -39.18
C ASN A 189 -21.30 -10.83 -39.14
N ALA A 190 -20.60 -10.86 -38.00
CA ALA A 190 -19.27 -11.47 -37.88
C ALA A 190 -19.22 -12.90 -38.45
N SER A 191 -20.27 -13.70 -38.24
CA SER A 191 -20.37 -15.06 -38.79
C SER A 191 -20.47 -15.08 -40.32
N ASN A 192 -21.32 -14.22 -40.89
CA ASN A 192 -21.47 -14.08 -42.34
C ASN A 192 -20.20 -13.53 -42.98
N ASP A 193 -19.54 -12.58 -42.35
CA ASP A 193 -18.35 -11.92 -42.89
C ASP A 193 -17.15 -12.87 -42.89
N LEU A 194 -16.96 -13.65 -41.81
CA LEU A 194 -15.96 -14.72 -41.79
C LEU A 194 -16.25 -15.79 -42.84
N LYS A 195 -17.51 -16.22 -43.01
CA LYS A 195 -17.89 -17.16 -44.07
C LYS A 195 -17.52 -16.62 -45.45
N ASN A 196 -17.84 -15.35 -45.73
CA ASN A 196 -17.54 -14.73 -47.02
C ASN A 196 -16.03 -14.63 -47.26
N ALA A 197 -15.25 -14.27 -46.24
CA ALA A 197 -13.79 -14.25 -46.32
C ALA A 197 -13.20 -15.64 -46.62
N ILE A 198 -13.74 -16.70 -46.00
CA ILE A 198 -13.32 -18.09 -46.27
C ILE A 198 -13.66 -18.48 -47.72
N VAL A 199 -14.90 -18.23 -48.16
CA VAL A 199 -15.36 -18.61 -49.51
C VAL A 199 -14.61 -17.84 -50.60
N ALA A 200 -14.32 -16.56 -50.37
CA ALA A 200 -13.57 -15.72 -51.31
C ALA A 200 -12.05 -15.96 -51.27
N GLY A 201 -11.53 -16.54 -50.18
CA GLY A 201 -10.09 -16.63 -49.95
C GLY A 201 -9.45 -15.26 -49.67
N ASP A 202 -10.15 -14.41 -48.91
CA ASP A 202 -9.68 -13.06 -48.60
C ASP A 202 -8.69 -13.06 -47.42
N THR A 203 -7.40 -13.13 -47.73
CA THR A 203 -6.32 -13.07 -46.72
C THR A 203 -6.14 -11.70 -46.08
N SER A 204 -6.81 -10.65 -46.59
CA SER A 204 -6.80 -9.33 -45.97
C SER A 204 -7.78 -9.22 -44.79
N TYR A 205 -8.72 -10.16 -44.67
CA TYR A 205 -9.68 -10.21 -43.57
C TYR A 205 -9.00 -10.58 -42.25
N ASN A 206 -9.02 -9.67 -41.27
CA ASN A 206 -8.48 -9.93 -39.95
C ASN A 206 -9.47 -10.73 -39.10
N VAL A 207 -9.29 -12.05 -39.09
CA VAL A 207 -10.14 -13.01 -38.38
C VAL A 207 -10.37 -12.63 -36.92
N SER A 208 -9.33 -12.22 -36.19
CA SER A 208 -9.47 -11.85 -34.77
C SER A 208 -10.23 -10.54 -34.57
N GLN A 209 -9.82 -9.50 -35.30
CA GLN A 209 -10.38 -8.17 -35.13
C GLN A 209 -11.85 -8.11 -35.56
N GLU A 210 -12.20 -8.73 -36.68
CA GLU A 210 -13.57 -8.66 -37.20
C GLU A 210 -14.52 -9.69 -36.57
N SER A 211 -14.01 -10.66 -35.80
CA SER A 211 -14.86 -11.63 -35.09
C SER A 211 -15.18 -11.22 -33.65
N VAL A 212 -14.18 -10.99 -32.80
CA VAL A 212 -14.41 -10.68 -31.38
C VAL A 212 -13.40 -9.66 -30.88
N LYS A 213 -13.90 -8.48 -30.47
CA LYS A 213 -13.12 -7.38 -29.91
C LYS A 213 -13.27 -7.35 -28.40
N VAL A 214 -12.19 -7.07 -27.68
CA VAL A 214 -12.20 -6.85 -26.25
C VAL A 214 -11.66 -5.46 -25.96
N TYR A 215 -12.46 -4.63 -25.30
CA TYR A 215 -12.08 -3.31 -24.84
C TYR A 215 -11.78 -3.35 -23.35
N TYR A 216 -10.62 -2.84 -22.94
CA TYR A 216 -10.24 -2.71 -21.52
C TYR A 216 -9.25 -1.56 -21.30
N GLU A 217 -8.96 -1.27 -20.04
CA GLU A 217 -8.03 -0.21 -19.64
C GLU A 217 -7.09 -0.74 -18.56
N THR A 218 -5.83 -1.02 -18.89
CA THR A 218 -4.86 -1.49 -17.88
C THR A 218 -4.60 -0.42 -16.81
N GLY A 219 -4.59 0.86 -17.20
CA GLY A 219 -4.41 2.00 -16.30
C GLY A 219 -5.47 2.14 -15.21
N ARG A 220 -6.64 1.49 -15.37
CA ARG A 220 -7.67 1.42 -14.32
C ARG A 220 -7.14 0.76 -13.04
N ASP A 221 -6.34 -0.28 -13.18
CA ASP A 221 -5.71 -0.98 -12.08
C ASP A 221 -4.58 -1.87 -12.61
N MET A 222 -3.37 -1.31 -12.65
CA MET A 222 -2.20 -1.96 -13.27
C MET A 222 -1.91 -3.36 -12.71
N MET A 223 -2.18 -3.60 -11.43
CA MET A 223 -1.95 -4.92 -10.84
C MET A 223 -3.10 -5.88 -11.14
N ALA A 224 -4.34 -5.44 -10.90
CA ALA A 224 -5.51 -6.29 -11.09
C ALA A 224 -5.69 -6.73 -12.54
N MET A 225 -5.52 -5.79 -13.46
CA MET A 225 -5.70 -6.03 -14.88
C MET A 225 -4.74 -7.09 -15.37
N ASN A 226 -3.45 -6.95 -15.06
CA ASN A 226 -2.40 -7.88 -15.46
C ASN A 226 -2.37 -9.20 -14.66
N SER A 227 -2.84 -9.21 -13.41
CA SER A 227 -2.77 -10.42 -12.57
C SER A 227 -3.93 -11.38 -12.79
N TYR A 228 -5.10 -10.90 -13.21
CA TYR A 228 -6.26 -11.77 -13.38
C TYR A 228 -7.32 -11.30 -14.38
N VAL A 229 -7.58 -10.01 -14.62
CA VAL A 229 -8.63 -9.63 -15.59
C VAL A 229 -8.25 -10.05 -17.00
N THR A 230 -7.13 -9.54 -17.53
CA THR A 230 -6.68 -9.86 -18.90
C THR A 230 -6.26 -11.33 -19.03
N PRO A 231 -5.56 -11.98 -18.06
CA PRO A 231 -5.30 -13.42 -18.15
C PRO A 231 -6.57 -14.28 -18.13
N ASN A 232 -7.60 -13.89 -17.38
CA ASN A 232 -8.85 -14.65 -17.36
C ASN A 232 -9.61 -14.50 -18.68
N ILE A 233 -9.62 -13.31 -19.28
CA ILE A 233 -10.18 -13.11 -20.63
C ILE A 233 -9.39 -13.91 -21.67
N GLN A 234 -8.05 -13.95 -21.58
CA GLN A 234 -7.21 -14.75 -22.46
C GLN A 234 -7.49 -16.26 -22.33
N LYS A 235 -7.83 -16.76 -21.14
CA LYS A 235 -8.29 -18.15 -20.98
C LYS A 235 -9.60 -18.40 -21.71
N ILE A 236 -10.54 -17.45 -21.69
CA ILE A 236 -11.77 -17.55 -22.49
C ILE A 236 -11.46 -17.47 -23.98
N SER A 237 -10.56 -16.57 -24.41
CA SER A 237 -10.08 -16.49 -25.80
C SER A 237 -9.48 -17.81 -26.27
N ALA A 238 -8.66 -18.46 -25.44
CA ALA A 238 -8.07 -19.76 -25.76
C ALA A 238 -9.14 -20.86 -25.90
N ARG A 239 -10.18 -20.85 -25.06
CA ARG A 239 -11.33 -21.78 -25.19
C ARG A 239 -12.14 -21.50 -26.46
N PHE A 240 -12.33 -20.22 -26.81
CA PHE A 240 -13.02 -19.82 -28.04
C PHE A 240 -12.23 -20.26 -29.28
N ALA A 241 -10.92 -20.02 -29.29
CA ALA A 241 -10.03 -20.45 -30.37
C ALA A 241 -9.95 -21.97 -30.52
N ALA A 242 -10.06 -22.73 -29.42
CA ALA A 242 -10.16 -24.20 -29.49
C ALA A 242 -11.41 -24.68 -30.23
N ASN A 243 -12.46 -23.85 -30.32
CA ASN A 243 -13.69 -24.12 -31.07
C ASN A 243 -13.65 -23.63 -32.52
N THR A 244 -12.51 -23.13 -33.02
CA THR A 244 -12.38 -22.61 -34.40
C THR A 244 -12.90 -23.58 -35.46
N ASN A 245 -12.51 -24.86 -35.37
CA ASN A 245 -12.97 -25.89 -36.31
C ASN A 245 -14.50 -26.09 -36.24
N GLY A 246 -15.08 -26.04 -35.04
CA GLY A 246 -16.53 -26.14 -34.86
C GLY A 246 -17.27 -24.96 -35.49
N VAL A 247 -16.74 -23.75 -35.30
CA VAL A 247 -17.29 -22.53 -35.90
C VAL A 247 -17.23 -22.61 -37.43
N VAL A 248 -16.07 -22.91 -38.01
CA VAL A 248 -15.88 -23.02 -39.47
C VAL A 248 -16.79 -24.09 -40.08
N ASN A 249 -16.89 -25.26 -39.44
CA ASN A 249 -17.79 -26.32 -39.89
C ASN A 249 -19.26 -25.88 -39.84
N GLY A 250 -19.65 -25.12 -38.81
CA GLY A 250 -20.99 -24.54 -38.71
C GLY A 250 -21.27 -23.50 -39.80
N LEU A 251 -20.30 -22.64 -40.12
CA LEU A 251 -20.43 -21.60 -41.15
C LEU A 251 -20.55 -22.17 -42.57
N LEU A 252 -19.86 -23.27 -42.84
CA LEU A 252 -19.84 -23.95 -44.14
C LEU A 252 -20.85 -25.10 -44.24
N ALA A 253 -21.74 -25.26 -43.26
CA ALA A 253 -22.73 -26.32 -43.25
C ALA A 253 -23.60 -26.26 -44.52
N GLY A 254 -23.68 -27.40 -45.24
CA GLY A 254 -24.43 -27.50 -46.49
C GLY A 254 -23.69 -26.99 -47.74
N MET A 255 -22.42 -26.58 -47.62
CA MET A 255 -21.57 -26.20 -48.75
C MET A 255 -20.61 -27.34 -49.13
N ASP A 256 -20.14 -27.35 -50.39
CA ASP A 256 -19.10 -28.27 -50.82
C ASP A 256 -17.71 -27.76 -50.38
N ALA A 257 -17.30 -28.17 -49.18
CA ALA A 257 -16.00 -27.81 -48.60
C ALA A 257 -14.81 -28.22 -49.49
N SER A 258 -14.94 -29.26 -50.32
CA SER A 258 -13.85 -29.70 -51.20
C SER A 258 -13.57 -28.67 -52.30
N SER A 259 -14.64 -28.04 -52.82
CA SER A 259 -14.53 -26.95 -53.80
C SER A 259 -13.93 -25.69 -53.19
N ILE A 260 -14.34 -25.30 -51.98
CA ILE A 260 -13.88 -24.09 -51.29
C ILE A 260 -12.40 -24.21 -50.92
N PHE A 261 -12.00 -25.34 -50.31
CA PHE A 261 -10.63 -25.54 -49.85
C PHE A 261 -9.66 -26.00 -50.95
N SER A 262 -10.11 -26.05 -52.21
CA SER A 262 -9.20 -26.12 -53.35
C SER A 262 -8.32 -24.87 -53.44
N ASN A 263 -8.84 -23.71 -53.03
CA ASN A 263 -8.05 -22.49 -52.86
C ASN A 263 -7.19 -22.57 -51.59
N ILE A 264 -5.90 -22.21 -51.69
CA ILE A 264 -5.00 -22.16 -50.54
C ILE A 264 -5.34 -21.01 -49.59
N ASP A 265 -5.77 -19.88 -50.12
CA ASP A 265 -6.09 -18.68 -49.34
C ASP A 265 -7.33 -18.93 -48.46
N SER A 266 -8.34 -19.61 -48.99
CA SER A 266 -9.52 -20.07 -48.23
C SER A 266 -9.15 -20.99 -47.05
N ARG A 267 -8.13 -21.84 -47.22
CA ARG A 267 -7.63 -22.70 -46.14
C ARG A 267 -6.88 -21.91 -45.09
N GLU A 268 -6.09 -20.90 -45.49
CA GLU A 268 -5.38 -20.02 -44.55
C GLU A 268 -6.37 -19.27 -43.65
N VAL A 269 -7.38 -18.63 -44.23
CA VAL A 269 -8.41 -17.91 -43.46
C VAL A 269 -9.17 -18.86 -42.54
N ALA A 270 -9.58 -20.03 -43.03
CA ALA A 270 -10.34 -21.00 -42.24
C ALA A 270 -9.53 -21.68 -41.11
N THR A 271 -8.21 -21.78 -41.24
CA THR A 271 -7.34 -22.39 -40.22
C THR A 271 -6.77 -21.38 -39.23
N THR A 272 -6.96 -20.08 -39.49
CA THR A 272 -6.54 -19.01 -38.59
C THR A 272 -7.34 -19.09 -37.28
N PRO A 273 -6.69 -19.22 -36.11
CA PRO A 273 -7.40 -19.36 -34.84
C PRO A 273 -8.26 -18.14 -34.52
N LEU A 274 -9.52 -18.38 -34.12
CA LEU A 274 -10.43 -17.34 -33.63
C LEU A 274 -10.03 -16.86 -32.23
N GLN A 275 -9.02 -16.01 -32.17
CA GLN A 275 -8.59 -15.34 -30.93
C GLN A 275 -9.28 -13.99 -30.78
N PHE A 276 -9.48 -13.57 -29.53
CA PHE A 276 -9.97 -12.24 -29.20
C PHE A 276 -8.95 -11.17 -29.58
N TYR A 277 -9.42 -10.12 -30.25
CA TYR A 277 -8.66 -8.91 -30.46
C TYR A 277 -8.70 -8.04 -29.20
N MET A 278 -7.58 -7.97 -28.48
CA MET A 278 -7.44 -7.25 -27.21
C MET A 278 -7.02 -5.80 -27.46
N TYR A 279 -7.88 -4.84 -27.12
CA TYR A 279 -7.63 -3.40 -27.24
C TYR A 279 -7.57 -2.73 -25.87
N ASP A 280 -6.37 -2.25 -25.50
CA ASP A 280 -6.14 -1.48 -24.28
C ASP A 280 -6.19 0.02 -24.58
N ALA A 281 -7.25 0.69 -24.11
CA ALA A 281 -7.44 2.10 -24.38
C ALA A 281 -6.60 3.02 -23.49
N ARG A 282 -6.07 2.50 -22.37
CA ARG A 282 -5.23 3.23 -21.40
C ARG A 282 -4.10 2.33 -20.91
N PRO A 283 -3.09 2.05 -21.77
CA PRO A 283 -2.07 1.08 -21.46
C PRO A 283 -1.09 1.57 -20.39
N TRP A 284 -0.62 0.63 -19.57
CA TRP A 284 0.49 0.87 -18.64
C TRP A 284 1.82 0.54 -19.33
N ASN A 285 2.49 1.58 -19.83
CA ASN A 285 3.73 1.43 -20.61
C ASN A 285 5.01 1.75 -19.83
N ASP A 286 4.93 2.58 -18.78
CA ASP A 286 6.09 2.99 -17.99
C ASP A 286 6.12 2.25 -16.64
N PRO A 287 7.07 1.32 -16.43
CA PRO A 287 7.19 0.61 -15.16
C PRO A 287 7.51 1.54 -13.97
N THR A 288 8.06 2.73 -14.23
CA THR A 288 8.35 3.74 -13.19
C THR A 288 7.09 4.19 -12.48
N LEU A 289 5.94 4.19 -13.16
CA LEU A 289 4.64 4.56 -12.59
C LEU A 289 4.19 3.65 -11.43
N PHE A 290 4.80 2.47 -11.27
CA PHE A 290 4.58 1.62 -10.11
C PHE A 290 5.03 2.30 -8.80
N ALA A 291 6.12 3.07 -8.85
CA ALA A 291 6.67 3.74 -7.68
C ALA A 291 5.69 4.79 -7.10
N PRO A 292 5.22 5.82 -7.83
CA PRO A 292 4.28 6.80 -7.29
C PRO A 292 2.88 6.21 -7.03
N SER A 293 2.44 5.23 -7.83
CA SER A 293 1.07 4.71 -7.75
C SER A 293 0.86 3.67 -6.65
N GLN A 294 1.91 3.11 -6.06
CA GLN A 294 1.76 2.01 -5.11
C GLN A 294 2.70 2.10 -3.90
N VAL A 295 4.00 1.97 -4.13
CA VAL A 295 4.99 2.00 -3.03
C VAL A 295 5.08 3.41 -2.43
N GLY A 296 4.94 4.43 -3.27
CA GLY A 296 4.92 5.82 -2.89
C GLY A 296 3.83 6.12 -1.86
N LEU A 297 2.63 5.58 -2.03
CA LEU A 297 1.53 5.77 -1.08
C LEU A 297 1.87 5.25 0.33
N ILE A 298 2.67 4.18 0.44
CA ILE A 298 3.20 3.69 1.72
C ILE A 298 4.22 4.69 2.28
N TYR A 299 5.18 5.10 1.45
CA TYR A 299 6.21 6.07 1.84
C TYR A 299 5.61 7.41 2.29
N MET A 300 4.49 7.83 1.72
CA MET A 300 3.79 9.03 2.12
C MET A 300 3.33 8.98 3.59
N ILE A 301 2.74 7.86 4.03
CA ILE A 301 2.37 7.68 5.44
C ILE A 301 3.62 7.64 6.33
N ILE A 302 4.67 6.94 5.89
CA ILE A 302 5.91 6.80 6.67
C ILE A 302 6.62 8.14 6.85
N VAL A 303 6.74 8.93 5.78
CA VAL A 303 7.39 10.25 5.80
C VAL A 303 6.64 11.21 6.69
N THR A 304 5.30 11.24 6.62
CA THR A 304 4.51 12.11 7.52
C THR A 304 4.63 11.68 8.99
N PHE A 305 4.76 10.39 9.27
CA PHE A 305 5.04 9.89 10.62
C PHE A 305 6.43 10.31 11.10
N PHE A 306 7.48 10.16 10.29
CA PHE A 306 8.82 10.59 10.67
C PHE A 306 8.95 12.10 10.79
N GLY A 307 8.18 12.86 9.99
CA GLY A 307 8.09 14.32 10.08
C GLY A 307 7.83 14.78 11.51
N PHE A 308 6.92 14.13 12.24
CA PHE A 308 6.66 14.45 13.65
C PHE A 308 7.92 14.40 14.54
N ASN A 309 8.80 13.41 14.32
CA ASN A 309 10.03 13.25 15.09
C ASN A 309 11.09 14.28 14.70
N PHE A 310 11.25 14.59 13.41
CA PHE A 310 12.21 15.60 12.93
C PHE A 310 11.93 17.00 13.49
N PHE A 311 10.64 17.35 13.65
CA PHE A 311 10.26 18.65 14.18
C PHE A 311 10.09 18.68 15.71
N LEU A 312 10.38 17.59 16.42
CA LEU A 312 10.12 17.48 17.87
C LEU A 312 10.83 18.57 18.67
N GLU A 313 12.14 18.75 18.47
CA GLU A 313 12.93 19.76 19.19
C GLU A 313 12.47 21.19 18.88
N ILE A 314 12.11 21.44 17.62
CA ILE A 314 11.58 22.74 17.17
C ILE A 314 10.26 23.03 17.89
N HIS A 315 9.34 22.05 17.96
CA HIS A 315 8.08 22.21 18.68
C HIS A 315 8.28 22.38 20.19
N GLN A 316 9.26 21.70 20.79
CA GLN A 316 9.61 21.86 22.21
C GLN A 316 10.19 23.25 22.50
N SER A 317 11.05 23.77 21.62
CA SER A 317 11.60 25.12 21.72
C SER A 317 10.49 26.17 21.70
N VAL A 318 9.56 26.10 20.74
CA VAL A 318 8.43 27.04 20.68
C VAL A 318 7.51 26.93 21.90
N ALA A 319 7.33 25.73 22.45
CA ALA A 319 6.57 25.54 23.69
C ALA A 319 7.24 26.22 24.91
N SER A 320 8.55 26.47 24.86
CA SER A 320 9.29 27.14 25.94
C SER A 320 9.18 28.68 25.92
N PHE A 321 8.71 29.28 24.84
CA PHE A 321 8.62 30.75 24.67
C PHE A 321 7.57 31.43 25.55
N GLY A 322 6.82 30.69 26.37
CA GLY A 322 5.79 31.27 27.24
C GLY A 322 4.56 31.80 26.50
N LEU A 323 4.28 31.28 25.29
CA LEU A 323 3.12 31.68 24.48
C LEU A 323 1.79 31.33 25.14
N LYS A 324 0.74 32.14 24.88
CA LYS A 324 -0.63 31.78 25.26
C LYS A 324 -1.03 30.47 24.58
N THR A 325 -1.84 29.66 25.27
CA THR A 325 -2.25 28.33 24.78
C THR A 325 -2.89 28.37 23.40
N ILE A 326 -3.67 29.40 23.07
CA ILE A 326 -4.31 29.55 21.76
C ILE A 326 -3.26 29.73 20.65
N HIS A 327 -2.24 30.57 20.87
CA HIS A 327 -1.17 30.79 19.90
C HIS A 327 -0.31 29.54 19.71
N LEU A 328 -0.07 28.77 20.77
CA LEU A 328 0.66 27.50 20.66
C LEU A 328 -0.12 26.45 19.85
N ILE A 329 -1.42 26.33 20.08
CA ILE A 329 -2.29 25.42 19.33
C ILE A 329 -2.35 25.84 17.85
N LEU A 330 -2.53 27.14 17.57
CA LEU A 330 -2.57 27.67 16.22
C LEU A 330 -1.23 27.44 15.50
N TYR A 331 -0.10 27.72 16.17
CA TYR A 331 1.22 27.38 15.68
C TYR A 331 1.31 25.90 15.32
N ARG A 332 0.85 25.00 16.20
CA ARG A 332 0.97 23.56 15.94
C ARG A 332 0.24 23.17 14.66
N VAL A 333 -1.01 23.60 14.48
CA VAL A 333 -1.79 23.30 13.27
C VAL A 333 -1.17 23.92 12.01
N LEU A 334 -0.86 25.22 12.04
CA LEU A 334 -0.31 25.90 10.87
C LEU A 334 1.07 25.36 10.48
N SER A 335 1.91 25.05 11.47
CA SER A 335 3.23 24.44 11.22
C SER A 335 3.10 23.08 10.54
N SER A 336 2.16 22.22 10.99
CA SER A 336 1.93 20.92 10.35
C SER A 336 1.45 21.07 8.91
N ILE A 337 0.45 21.91 8.66
CA ILE A 337 -0.11 22.13 7.31
C ILE A 337 0.99 22.66 6.37
N PHE A 338 1.78 23.64 6.84
CA PHE A 338 2.88 24.19 6.06
C PHE A 338 3.96 23.15 5.77
N THR A 339 4.31 22.31 6.74
CA THR A 339 5.22 21.19 6.54
C THR A 339 4.67 20.20 5.51
N PHE A 340 3.40 19.82 5.58
CA PHE A 340 2.79 18.91 4.58
C PHE A 340 2.82 19.53 3.19
N PHE A 341 2.58 20.84 3.05
CA PHE A 341 2.65 21.56 1.78
C PHE A 341 4.05 21.52 1.15
N ILE A 342 5.10 21.81 1.93
CA ILE A 342 6.48 21.82 1.45
C ILE A 342 7.00 20.39 1.20
N VAL A 343 6.77 19.47 2.13
CA VAL A 343 7.24 18.07 2.00
C VAL A 343 6.55 17.36 0.84
N SER A 344 5.26 17.59 0.63
CA SER A 344 4.55 17.03 -0.53
C SER A 344 5.09 17.54 -1.87
N LEU A 345 5.58 18.78 -1.94
CA LEU A 345 6.23 19.31 -3.14
C LEU A 345 7.51 18.54 -3.42
N VAL A 346 8.42 18.48 -2.44
CA VAL A 346 9.70 17.76 -2.58
C VAL A 346 9.48 16.28 -2.88
N TYR A 347 8.49 15.68 -2.23
CA TYR A 347 8.07 14.30 -2.50
C TYR A 347 7.60 14.11 -3.95
N SER A 348 6.77 15.04 -4.47
CA SER A 348 6.27 14.97 -5.85
C SER A 348 7.36 15.22 -6.89
N LEU A 349 8.36 16.05 -6.55
CA LEU A 349 9.51 16.31 -7.40
C LEU A 349 10.35 15.06 -7.67
N VAL A 350 10.31 14.04 -6.81
CA VAL A 350 10.99 12.75 -7.07
C VAL A 350 10.41 12.12 -8.35
N THR A 351 9.09 12.01 -8.44
CA THR A 351 8.42 11.46 -9.63
C THR A 351 8.72 12.29 -10.88
N LEU A 352 8.80 13.62 -10.75
CA LEU A 352 9.18 14.52 -11.84
C LEU A 352 10.66 14.35 -12.26
N ALA A 353 11.57 14.17 -11.30
CA ALA A 353 13.00 13.99 -11.55
C ALA A 353 13.30 12.70 -12.32
N PHE A 354 12.49 11.66 -12.11
CA PHE A 354 12.54 10.42 -12.89
C PHE A 354 11.76 10.50 -14.22
N GLN A 355 11.43 11.71 -14.69
CA GLN A 355 10.88 11.98 -16.02
C GLN A 355 9.55 11.28 -16.32
N VAL A 356 8.73 11.02 -15.30
CA VAL A 356 7.38 10.51 -15.50
C VAL A 356 6.53 11.55 -16.24
N ASP A 357 5.78 11.09 -17.24
CA ASP A 357 4.88 11.94 -18.00
C ASP A 357 3.61 12.30 -17.20
N PHE A 358 3.45 13.59 -16.92
CA PHE A 358 2.27 14.15 -16.23
C PHE A 358 1.22 14.70 -17.21
N THR A 359 1.49 14.69 -18.52
CA THR A 359 0.65 15.38 -19.51
C THR A 359 -0.58 14.59 -19.95
N VAL A 360 -0.64 13.30 -19.61
CA VAL A 360 -1.65 12.33 -20.08
C VAL A 360 -3.10 12.81 -19.87
N ALA A 361 -3.46 13.22 -18.66
CA ALA A 361 -4.86 13.57 -18.35
C ALA A 361 -5.16 15.08 -18.27
N PHE A 362 -4.16 15.88 -17.92
CA PHE A 362 -4.30 17.31 -17.60
C PHE A 362 -3.27 18.20 -18.32
N GLY A 363 -2.54 17.67 -19.29
CA GLY A 363 -1.47 18.39 -19.97
C GLY A 363 -0.41 18.92 -18.98
N HIS A 364 0.11 20.12 -19.23
CA HIS A 364 1.14 20.72 -18.37
C HIS A 364 0.71 20.95 -16.91
N SER A 365 -0.60 20.92 -16.61
CA SER A 365 -1.10 21.07 -15.24
C SER A 365 -1.09 19.77 -14.44
N GLY A 366 -0.79 18.62 -15.04
CA GLY A 366 -0.85 17.32 -14.35
C GLY A 366 0.09 17.23 -13.15
N PHE A 367 1.28 17.84 -13.22
CA PHE A 367 2.19 17.91 -12.06
C PHE A 367 1.59 18.70 -10.89
N LEU A 368 0.91 19.81 -11.18
CA LEU A 368 0.25 20.62 -10.15
C LEU A 368 -0.89 19.84 -9.49
N VAL A 369 -1.71 19.13 -10.28
CA VAL A 369 -2.78 18.27 -9.75
C VAL A 369 -2.20 17.14 -8.90
N TYR A 370 -1.10 16.53 -9.33
CA TYR A 370 -0.40 15.49 -8.56
C TYR A 370 0.15 16.02 -7.24
N TRP A 371 0.84 17.16 -7.26
CA TRP A 371 1.36 17.78 -6.05
C TRP A 371 0.24 18.14 -5.06
N MET A 372 -0.84 18.79 -5.52
CA MET A 372 -1.98 19.11 -4.65
C MET A 372 -2.67 17.85 -4.11
N THR A 373 -2.75 16.78 -4.90
CA THR A 373 -3.25 15.48 -4.44
C THR A 373 -2.36 14.92 -3.33
N ASN A 374 -1.04 14.94 -3.51
CA ASN A 374 -0.08 14.50 -2.51
C ASN A 374 -0.12 15.38 -1.25
N PHE A 375 -0.32 16.68 -1.40
CA PHE A 375 -0.49 17.61 -0.29
C PHE A 375 -1.70 17.26 0.57
N LEU A 376 -2.89 17.17 -0.03
CA LEU A 376 -4.12 16.80 0.69
C LEU A 376 -4.00 15.40 1.30
N THR A 377 -3.39 14.46 0.59
CA THR A 377 -3.18 13.11 1.12
C THR A 377 -2.23 13.12 2.32
N MET A 378 -1.11 13.86 2.24
CA MET A 378 -0.17 14.03 3.35
C MET A 378 -0.80 14.73 4.54
N TRP A 379 -1.67 15.72 4.32
CA TRP A 379 -2.42 16.35 5.38
C TRP A 379 -3.34 15.35 6.07
N ALA A 380 -4.15 14.61 5.32
CA ALA A 380 -5.08 13.62 5.86
C ALA A 380 -4.38 12.54 6.71
N VAL A 381 -3.32 11.92 6.17
CA VAL A 381 -2.60 10.85 6.89
C VAL A 381 -1.67 11.40 7.97
N GLY A 382 -1.06 12.56 7.72
CA GLY A 382 -0.11 13.20 8.62
C GLY A 382 -0.76 13.79 9.85
N ALA A 383 -1.91 14.46 9.73
CA ALA A 383 -2.65 14.98 10.87
C ALA A 383 -3.09 13.86 11.82
N MET A 384 -3.48 12.70 11.28
CA MET A 384 -3.78 11.51 12.08
C MET A 384 -2.54 10.95 12.76
N ASN A 385 -1.40 10.90 12.06
CA ASN A 385 -0.11 10.50 12.65
C ASN A 385 0.29 11.40 13.82
N GLU A 386 0.25 12.72 13.66
CA GLU A 386 0.60 13.65 14.75
C GLU A 386 -0.37 13.54 15.93
N THR A 387 -1.67 13.46 15.64
CA THR A 387 -2.70 13.32 16.68
C THR A 387 -2.47 12.04 17.49
N MET A 388 -2.30 10.91 16.82
CA MET A 388 -2.10 9.64 17.50
C MET A 388 -0.74 9.54 18.16
N ALA A 389 0.30 10.19 17.63
CA ALA A 389 1.58 10.27 18.30
C ALA A 389 1.47 10.93 19.68
N MET A 390 0.73 12.05 19.77
CA MET A 390 0.44 12.69 21.05
C MET A 390 -0.33 11.78 22.01
N TRP A 391 -1.32 11.02 21.52
CA TRP A 391 -2.02 10.03 22.34
C TRP A 391 -1.09 8.91 22.81
N CYS A 392 -0.33 8.28 21.93
CA CYS A 392 0.61 7.21 22.29
C CYS A 392 1.62 7.68 23.34
N ILE A 393 2.27 8.83 23.13
CA ILE A 393 3.26 9.39 24.09
C ILE A 393 2.61 9.68 25.45
N MET A 394 1.36 10.16 25.46
CA MET A 394 0.66 10.52 26.68
C MET A 394 0.33 9.31 27.58
N TYR A 395 0.04 8.15 26.98
CA TYR A 395 -0.44 6.95 27.68
C TYR A 395 0.62 5.85 27.75
N TYR A 396 1.16 5.41 26.62
CA TYR A 396 2.18 4.36 26.56
C TYR A 396 3.02 4.53 25.28
N PRO A 397 4.21 5.19 25.35
CA PRO A 397 5.02 5.53 24.19
C PRO A 397 5.32 4.37 23.22
N PRO A 398 5.56 3.13 23.68
CA PRO A 398 5.79 2.00 22.77
C PRO A 398 4.64 1.69 21.79
N LEU A 399 3.40 2.13 22.07
CA LEU A 399 2.26 1.96 21.13
C LEU A 399 2.44 2.74 19.83
N LEU A 400 3.33 3.75 19.81
CA LEU A 400 3.55 4.59 18.65
C LEU A 400 3.97 3.77 17.42
N GLY A 401 4.82 2.76 17.61
CA GLY A 401 5.24 1.85 16.53
C GLY A 401 4.08 0.99 16.01
N PHE A 402 3.22 0.49 16.90
CA PHE A 402 2.03 -0.26 16.50
C PHE A 402 0.99 0.61 15.79
N TRP A 403 0.83 1.86 16.19
CA TRP A 403 0.00 2.82 15.45
C TRP A 403 0.50 3.02 14.03
N MET A 404 1.82 3.25 13.84
CA MET A 404 2.42 3.41 12.52
C MET A 404 2.10 2.21 11.62
N LEU A 405 2.34 0.99 12.12
CA LEU A 405 2.05 -0.25 11.39
C LEU A 405 0.56 -0.38 11.06
N PHE A 406 -0.32 -0.13 12.04
CA PHE A 406 -1.76 -0.17 11.85
C PHE A 406 -2.22 0.83 10.79
N TRP A 407 -1.76 2.08 10.88
CA TRP A 407 -2.20 3.16 10.02
C TRP A 407 -1.73 2.96 8.57
N VAL A 408 -0.51 2.46 8.37
CA VAL A 408 -0.03 2.05 7.04
C VAL A 408 -0.88 0.90 6.50
N ILE A 409 -1.02 -0.19 7.27
CA ILE A 409 -1.66 -1.42 6.79
C ILE A 409 -3.15 -1.19 6.48
N VAL A 410 -3.89 -0.49 7.35
CA VAL A 410 -5.31 -0.24 7.14
C VAL A 410 -5.55 0.58 5.86
N ASN A 411 -4.69 1.56 5.57
CA ASN A 411 -4.79 2.39 4.37
C ASN A 411 -4.44 1.63 3.09
N ILE A 412 -3.30 0.93 3.08
CA ILE A 412 -2.78 0.33 1.84
C ILE A 412 -3.46 -0.99 1.47
N SER A 413 -4.01 -1.74 2.45
CA SER A 413 -4.59 -3.06 2.16
C SER A 413 -5.71 -3.01 1.12
N SER A 414 -6.42 -1.88 1.04
CA SER A 414 -7.51 -1.67 0.09
C SER A 414 -7.07 -1.25 -1.33
N THR A 415 -5.78 -0.96 -1.56
CA THR A 415 -5.26 -0.56 -2.88
C THR A 415 -4.60 -1.72 -3.63
N PHE A 416 -4.07 -2.72 -2.92
CA PHE A 416 -3.46 -3.91 -3.53
C PHE A 416 -4.47 -4.88 -4.17
N THR A 417 -5.74 -4.76 -3.80
CA THR A 417 -6.81 -5.58 -4.35
C THR A 417 -8.01 -4.69 -4.61
N PRO A 418 -8.60 -4.74 -5.82
CA PRO A 418 -9.80 -4.00 -6.13
C PRO A 418 -10.90 -4.28 -5.14
N ILE A 419 -11.61 -3.22 -4.77
CA ILE A 419 -12.66 -3.33 -3.75
C ILE A 419 -13.79 -4.29 -4.16
N ALA A 420 -13.98 -4.52 -5.45
CA ALA A 420 -14.89 -5.55 -5.97
C ALA A 420 -14.58 -6.95 -5.40
N LEU A 421 -13.29 -7.32 -5.33
CA LEU A 421 -12.81 -8.62 -4.87
C LEU A 421 -12.62 -8.73 -3.36
N LEU A 422 -12.66 -7.60 -2.64
CA LEU A 422 -12.55 -7.60 -1.19
C LEU A 422 -13.77 -8.27 -0.53
N PRO A 423 -13.56 -9.04 0.56
CA PRO A 423 -14.64 -9.35 1.50
C PRO A 423 -15.32 -8.06 1.97
N LYS A 424 -16.63 -8.11 2.24
CA LYS A 424 -17.44 -6.91 2.56
C LYS A 424 -16.86 -6.10 3.72
N PHE A 425 -16.28 -6.76 4.73
CA PHE A 425 -15.64 -6.11 5.87
C PHE A 425 -14.51 -5.14 5.46
N TYR A 426 -13.67 -5.50 4.49
CA TYR A 426 -12.51 -4.70 4.08
C TYR A 426 -12.85 -3.54 3.12
N ARG A 427 -14.13 -3.36 2.78
CA ARG A 427 -14.59 -2.26 1.92
C ARG A 427 -14.58 -0.90 2.61
N TYR A 428 -14.19 -0.84 3.89
CA TYR A 428 -13.90 0.43 4.58
C TYR A 428 -12.86 1.28 3.82
N GLY A 429 -12.03 0.65 2.96
CA GLY A 429 -11.05 1.33 2.12
C GLY A 429 -11.62 2.47 1.28
N TYR A 430 -12.89 2.41 0.89
CA TYR A 430 -13.57 3.52 0.19
C TYR A 430 -13.51 4.85 0.95
N ALA A 431 -13.44 4.80 2.29
CA ALA A 431 -13.40 5.97 3.13
C ALA A 431 -11.97 6.40 3.48
N LEU A 432 -10.93 5.68 3.06
CA LEU A 432 -9.55 5.95 3.48
C LEU A 432 -8.81 6.89 2.52
N PRO A 433 -7.93 7.76 3.04
CA PRO A 433 -7.25 8.77 2.24
C PRO A 433 -6.33 8.18 1.18
N ILE A 434 -5.61 7.10 1.48
CA ILE A 434 -4.71 6.48 0.49
C ILE A 434 -5.47 5.87 -0.69
N HIS A 435 -6.64 5.26 -0.45
CA HIS A 435 -7.46 4.75 -1.54
C HIS A 435 -7.97 5.90 -2.43
N ALA A 436 -8.44 6.99 -1.83
CA ALA A 436 -8.85 8.17 -2.59
C ALA A 436 -7.71 8.75 -3.44
N SER A 437 -6.52 8.86 -2.87
CA SER A 437 -5.30 9.32 -3.56
C SER A 437 -4.87 8.38 -4.69
N TYR A 438 -4.95 7.07 -4.46
CA TYR A 438 -4.67 6.04 -5.46
C TYR A 438 -5.58 6.20 -6.69
N GLU A 439 -6.89 6.35 -6.46
CA GLU A 439 -7.86 6.53 -7.55
C GLU A 439 -7.64 7.83 -8.32
N ILE A 440 -7.28 8.93 -7.66
CA ILE A 440 -6.92 10.19 -8.34
C ILE A 440 -5.64 10.03 -9.16
N THR A 441 -4.64 9.34 -8.62
CA THR A 441 -3.34 9.12 -9.26
C THR A 441 -3.48 8.32 -10.56
N LYS A 442 -4.39 7.33 -10.59
CA LYS A 442 -4.73 6.60 -11.82
C LYS A 442 -5.28 7.51 -12.92
N VAL A 443 -6.10 8.49 -12.55
CA VAL A 443 -6.61 9.45 -13.53
C VAL A 443 -5.49 10.34 -14.03
N ILE A 444 -4.61 10.85 -13.15
CA ILE A 444 -3.49 11.72 -13.53
C ILE A 444 -2.57 11.04 -14.56
N PHE A 445 -2.15 9.80 -14.29
CA PHE A 445 -1.14 9.12 -15.10
C PHE A 445 -1.69 8.33 -16.28
N PHE A 446 -2.95 7.92 -16.23
CA PHE A 446 -3.53 7.05 -17.26
C PHE A 446 -4.80 7.61 -17.89
N ASP A 447 -5.20 8.85 -17.62
CA ASP A 447 -6.46 9.45 -18.13
C ASP A 447 -7.66 8.49 -18.05
N THR A 448 -7.77 7.81 -16.91
CA THR A 448 -8.93 6.98 -16.57
C THR A 448 -10.11 7.88 -16.16
N TYR A 449 -11.28 7.29 -15.93
CA TYR A 449 -12.50 8.05 -15.71
C TYR A 449 -12.43 9.09 -14.57
N LYS A 450 -12.64 10.35 -14.97
CA LYS A 450 -12.59 11.54 -14.10
C LYS A 450 -13.79 11.67 -13.15
N GLY A 451 -14.91 10.98 -13.40
CA GLY A 451 -16.16 11.19 -12.63
C GLY A 451 -16.07 10.84 -11.14
N ALA A 452 -15.13 9.99 -10.73
CA ALA A 452 -14.90 9.67 -9.32
C ALA A 452 -13.99 10.68 -8.58
N MET A 453 -13.31 11.58 -9.29
CA MET A 453 -12.31 12.49 -8.69
C MET A 453 -12.93 13.41 -7.63
N GLY A 454 -14.10 14.00 -7.90
CA GLY A 454 -14.76 14.89 -6.95
C GLY A 454 -15.05 14.21 -5.61
N ARG A 455 -15.52 12.95 -5.65
CA ARG A 455 -15.73 12.13 -4.44
C ARG A 455 -14.41 11.87 -3.71
N ASN A 456 -13.36 11.51 -4.43
CA ASN A 456 -12.06 11.19 -3.84
C ASN A 456 -11.40 12.42 -3.20
N PHE A 457 -11.43 13.59 -3.84
CA PHE A 457 -11.00 14.84 -3.22
C PHE A 457 -11.87 15.21 -2.02
N GLY A 458 -13.18 14.99 -2.10
CA GLY A 458 -14.09 15.18 -0.96
C GLY A 458 -13.72 14.33 0.25
N ILE A 459 -13.31 13.08 0.05
CA ILE A 459 -12.82 12.20 1.11
C ILE A 459 -11.52 12.76 1.73
N LEU A 460 -10.56 13.19 0.91
CA LEU A 460 -9.31 13.78 1.40
C LEU A 460 -9.59 15.03 2.26
N VAL A 461 -10.39 15.97 1.76
CA VAL A 461 -10.75 17.19 2.48
C VAL A 461 -11.53 16.89 3.77
N ALA A 462 -12.39 15.87 3.77
CA ALA A 462 -13.09 15.44 4.99
C ALA A 462 -12.10 14.92 6.06
N TRP A 463 -11.07 14.18 5.65
CA TRP A 463 -9.99 13.76 6.56
C TRP A 463 -9.10 14.92 7.00
N ASP A 464 -8.83 15.89 6.14
CA ASP A 464 -8.07 17.09 6.49
C ASP A 464 -8.80 17.89 7.58
N ALA A 465 -10.10 18.10 7.42
CA ALA A 465 -10.94 18.75 8.41
C ALA A 465 -11.00 17.96 9.72
N PHE A 466 -11.26 16.64 9.64
CA PHE A 466 -11.32 15.76 10.81
C PHE A 466 -9.98 15.72 11.56
N GLY A 467 -8.88 15.50 10.85
CA GLY A 467 -7.52 15.46 11.40
C GLY A 467 -7.12 16.78 12.04
N THR A 468 -7.48 17.91 11.41
CA THR A 468 -7.22 19.24 11.97
C THR A 468 -8.00 19.47 13.27
N ILE A 469 -9.28 19.11 13.32
CA ILE A 469 -10.09 19.19 14.54
C ILE A 469 -9.51 18.28 15.63
N ALA A 470 -9.13 17.05 15.28
CA ALA A 470 -8.54 16.10 16.20
C ALA A 470 -7.20 16.61 16.77
N LEU A 471 -6.37 17.25 15.93
CA LEU A 471 -5.10 17.85 16.32
C LEU A 471 -5.31 19.04 17.27
N LEU A 472 -6.30 19.91 17.01
CA LEU A 472 -6.65 21.03 17.90
C LEU A 472 -7.04 20.53 19.30
N LEU A 473 -7.94 19.55 19.37
CA LEU A 473 -8.43 18.98 20.63
C LEU A 473 -7.32 18.25 21.39
N THR A 474 -6.49 17.50 20.67
CA THR A 474 -5.42 16.69 21.26
C THR A 474 -4.26 17.55 21.73
N SER A 475 -3.85 18.56 20.96
CA SER A 475 -2.76 19.48 21.33
C SER A 475 -3.04 20.19 22.66
N LYS A 476 -4.30 20.61 22.88
CA LYS A 476 -4.72 21.21 24.15
C LYS A 476 -4.54 20.25 25.33
N LYS A 477 -5.05 19.02 25.21
CA LYS A 477 -4.94 17.99 26.26
C LYS A 477 -3.49 17.55 26.49
N PHE A 478 -2.71 17.44 25.42
CA PHE A 478 -1.31 17.05 25.46
C PHE A 478 -0.47 18.07 26.23
N GLY A 479 -0.62 19.37 25.91
CA GLY A 479 0.07 20.43 26.64
C GLY A 479 -0.25 20.43 28.14
N GLN A 480 -1.51 20.23 28.52
CA GLN A 480 -1.93 20.14 29.92
C GLN A 480 -1.27 18.97 30.67
N LYS A 481 -1.36 17.76 30.10
CA LYS A 481 -0.86 16.54 30.76
C LYS A 481 0.67 16.47 30.78
N MET A 482 1.35 16.86 29.71
CA MET A 482 2.82 16.92 29.68
C MET A 482 3.36 18.04 30.56
N GLY A 483 2.69 19.20 30.61
CA GLY A 483 3.05 20.27 31.54
C GLY A 483 2.93 19.84 33.00
N ALA A 484 1.87 19.10 33.36
CA ALA A 484 1.70 18.52 34.69
C ALA A 484 2.80 17.49 35.02
N LYS A 485 3.12 16.58 34.09
CA LYS A 485 4.22 15.62 34.26
C LYS A 485 5.56 16.33 34.46
N ALA A 486 5.85 17.36 33.66
CA ALA A 486 7.10 18.12 33.76
C ALA A 486 7.23 18.85 35.11
N LYS A 487 6.14 19.42 35.63
CA LYS A 487 6.11 20.01 36.98
C LYS A 487 6.36 18.97 38.06
N ALA A 488 5.66 17.83 38.00
CA ALA A 488 5.84 16.74 38.96
C ALA A 488 7.27 16.16 38.93
N SER A 489 7.88 16.00 37.76
CA SER A 489 9.27 15.58 37.63
C SER A 489 10.23 16.61 38.22
N LYS A 490 10.02 17.91 37.99
CA LYS A 490 10.83 18.97 38.60
C LYS A 490 10.70 18.98 40.13
N GLU A 491 9.51 18.75 40.66
CA GLU A 491 9.27 18.66 42.10
C GLU A 491 9.94 17.44 42.72
N LYS A 492 9.88 16.27 42.06
CA LYS A 492 10.59 15.06 42.50
C LYS A 492 12.11 15.26 42.51
N ILE A 493 12.67 15.82 41.44
CA ILE A 493 14.12 16.12 41.40
C ILE A 493 14.49 17.09 42.52
N LYS A 494 13.68 18.12 42.79
CA LYS A 494 13.92 19.03 43.92
C LYS A 494 13.86 18.31 45.28
N GLN A 495 12.94 17.35 45.45
CA GLN A 495 12.85 16.53 46.66
C GLN A 495 14.05 15.60 46.80
N GLU A 496 14.43 14.88 45.75
CA GLU A 496 15.60 13.98 45.73
C GLU A 496 16.89 14.76 46.05
N VAL A 497 17.07 15.93 45.44
CA VAL A 497 18.20 16.82 45.72
C VAL A 497 18.17 17.30 47.18
N ARG A 498 17.01 17.69 47.71
CA ARG A 498 16.87 18.10 49.12
C ARG A 498 17.20 16.95 50.08
N GLU A 499 16.69 15.74 49.82
CA GLU A 499 16.99 14.54 50.62
C GLU A 499 18.47 14.18 50.56
N GLU A 500 19.14 14.36 49.42
CA GLU A 500 20.58 14.14 49.28
C GLU A 500 21.39 15.19 50.08
N TYR A 501 20.98 16.46 50.05
CA TYR A 501 21.57 17.51 50.88
C TYR A 501 21.37 17.25 52.38
N GLU A 502 20.18 16.83 52.80
CA GLU A 502 19.89 16.49 54.20
C GLU A 502 20.71 15.28 54.67
N LYS A 503 20.86 14.24 53.85
CA LYS A 503 21.74 13.09 54.16
C LYS A 503 23.21 13.50 54.29
N LYS A 504 23.74 14.32 53.39
CA LYS A 504 25.12 14.82 53.47
C LYS A 504 25.36 15.66 54.72
N ASN A 505 24.39 16.49 55.11
CA ASN A 505 24.50 17.29 56.34
C ASN A 505 24.39 16.44 57.61
N ILE A 506 23.58 15.37 57.61
CA ILE A 506 23.49 14.44 58.74
C ILE A 506 24.81 13.67 58.89
N ASP A 507 25.40 13.15 57.80
CA ASP A 507 26.70 12.47 57.85
C ASP A 507 27.85 13.40 58.32
N HIS A 508 27.84 14.68 57.91
CA HIS A 508 28.80 15.67 58.43
C HIS A 508 28.62 15.91 59.94
N SER A 509 27.38 16.03 60.43
CA SER A 509 27.09 16.24 61.86
C SER A 509 27.42 15.04 62.76
N VAL A 510 27.37 13.81 62.21
CA VAL A 510 27.76 12.58 62.93
C VAL A 510 29.28 12.41 62.94
N SER A 511 30.00 12.95 61.95
CA SER A 511 31.46 12.97 61.92
C SER A 511 32.11 14.00 62.85
N GLU A 512 31.36 15.03 63.27
CA GLU A 512 31.80 16.09 64.21
C GLU A 512 31.29 15.88 65.65
N SER A 513 31.07 14.64 66.08
CA SER A 513 30.86 14.34 67.50
C SER A 513 32.21 14.34 68.25
N PRO A 514 32.41 15.18 69.29
CA PRO A 514 33.69 15.25 69.99
C PRO A 514 33.96 13.98 70.80
N ARG A 515 34.78 13.07 70.25
CA ARG A 515 35.58 12.16 71.08
C ARG A 515 36.77 12.95 71.61
N GLU A 516 36.67 13.37 72.87
CA GLU A 516 37.75 13.42 73.88
C GLU A 516 37.47 14.50 74.93
N ARG A 517 37.06 14.06 76.13
CA ARG A 517 37.48 14.70 77.39
C ARG A 517 37.36 13.70 78.53
N ALA A 518 38.41 12.90 78.73
CA ALA A 518 38.59 12.07 79.92
C ALA A 518 40.09 11.81 80.16
N GLU A 519 40.87 12.87 80.40
CA GLU A 519 42.12 12.80 81.17
C GLU A 519 42.28 14.12 81.94
N GLN A 520 41.92 14.09 83.23
CA GLN A 520 42.56 14.82 84.34
C GLN A 520 42.01 14.29 85.67
#